data_AF-A0A3B9FRA8-F1
#
_entry.id   AF-A0A3B9FRA8-F1
#
_cell.length_a   1.000
_cell.length_b   1.000
_cell.length_c   1.000
_cell.angle_alpha   90.00
_cell.angle_beta   90.00
_cell.angle_gamma   90.00
#
_symmetry.space_group_name_H-M   'P 1'
#
loop_
_entity.id
_entity.type
_entity.pdbx_description
1 polymer ?
#
loop_
_entity_poly.entity_id
_entity_poly.type
_entity_poly.pdbx_seq_one_letter_code
_entity_poly.pdbx_strand_id
1 'polypeptide(L)'
;KVILTVRNAKGLPVLDDDGLYFYSESNHFTTLADQRTKVVRNGVSVTLPIADYAPKKLGELVGLLFHPKGWPGANGKKYMPVSLVLE
;
A
#
# COMPACT_ATOMS: atom_id res chain seq x y z
N LYS A 1 0.74 -12.36 -4.57
CA LYS A 1 0.27 -11.34 -3.60
C LYS A 1 1.49 -10.84 -2.84
N VAL A 2 1.65 -9.53 -2.69
CA VAL A 2 2.76 -8.94 -1.91
C VAL A 2 2.19 -8.27 -0.68
N ILE A 3 2.88 -8.43 0.44
CA ILE A 3 2.50 -7.83 1.72
C ILE A 3 3.47 -6.68 2.01
N LEU A 4 2.99 -5.45 1.94
CA LEU A 4 3.74 -4.27 2.36
C LEU A 4 3.43 -3.99 3.84
N THR A 5 4.46 -3.75 4.65
CA THR A 5 4.25 -3.24 6.01
C THR A 5 4.65 -1.78 6.08
N VAL A 6 3.65 -0.90 6.27
CA VAL A 6 3.85 0.53 6.50
C VAL A 6 3.92 0.77 8.01
N ARG A 7 5.01 1.37 8.49
CA ARG A 7 5.16 1.71 9.92
C ARG A 7 4.87 3.18 10.14
N ASN A 8 4.13 3.49 11.20
CA ASN A 8 3.97 4.86 11.64
C ASN A 8 5.26 5.33 12.34
N ALA A 9 6.02 6.20 11.69
CA ALA A 9 7.27 6.75 12.24
C ALA A 9 7.06 7.56 13.54
N LYS A 10 5.85 8.05 13.79
CA LYS A 10 5.50 8.80 15.02
C LYS A 10 5.00 7.90 16.15
N GLY A 11 4.93 6.58 15.95
CA GLY A 11 4.45 5.63 16.95
C GLY A 11 2.97 5.79 17.32
N LEU A 12 2.19 6.57 16.56
CA LEU A 12 0.76 6.76 16.82
C LEU A 12 -0.01 5.50 16.41
N PRO A 13 -1.08 5.14 17.13
CA PRO A 13 -1.92 4.01 16.76
C PRO A 13 -2.48 4.24 15.35
N VAL A 14 -2.32 3.25 14.48
CA VAL A 14 -2.97 3.27 13.17
C VAL A 14 -4.31 2.56 13.33
N LEU A 15 -5.40 3.27 13.01
CA LEU A 15 -6.73 2.70 13.06
C LEU A 15 -6.91 1.73 11.89
N ASP A 16 -7.73 0.71 12.09
CA ASP A 16 -8.17 -0.14 10.98
C ASP A 16 -9.00 0.74 10.06
N ASP A 17 -8.48 0.99 8.86
CA ASP A 17 -9.12 1.86 7.88
C ASP A 17 -9.46 1.03 6.64
N ASP A 18 -10.76 1.02 6.31
CA ASP A 18 -11.39 0.15 5.32
C ASP A 18 -11.21 0.64 3.86
N GLY A 19 -10.28 1.57 3.59
CA GLY A 19 -10.22 2.25 2.30
C GLY A 19 -8.82 2.57 1.81
N LEU A 20 -7.86 1.66 1.97
CA LEU A 20 -6.55 1.82 1.33
C LEU A 20 -6.61 1.38 -0.14
N TYR A 21 -6.01 2.18 -1.01
CA TYR A 21 -5.96 1.94 -2.46
C TYR A 21 -4.52 2.01 -2.95
N PHE A 22 -4.16 1.18 -3.94
CA PHE A 22 -2.83 1.17 -4.53
C PHE A 22 -2.87 1.37 -6.04
N TYR A 23 -2.27 2.45 -6.51
CA TYR A 23 -2.13 2.76 -7.93
C TYR A 23 -0.70 2.47 -8.41
N SER A 24 -0.56 1.73 -9.49
CA SER A 24 0.69 1.45 -10.22
C SER A 24 0.37 1.24 -11.69
N GLU A 25 1.00 2.03 -12.55
CA GLU A 25 0.83 1.95 -14.00
C GLU A 25 1.17 0.55 -14.53
N SER A 26 2.20 -0.07 -13.97
CA SER A 26 2.66 -1.40 -14.36
C SER A 26 1.75 -2.54 -13.89
N ASN A 27 0.79 -2.29 -12.99
CA ASN A 27 -0.16 -3.25 -12.44
C ASN A 27 -1.63 -2.81 -12.65
N HIS A 28 -1.90 -2.10 -13.76
CA HIS A 28 -3.16 -1.38 -14.00
C HIS A 28 -4.47 -2.19 -13.96
N PHE A 29 -4.42 -3.52 -14.10
CA PHE A 29 -5.63 -4.34 -14.06
C PHE A 29 -6.24 -4.44 -12.66
N THR A 30 -5.45 -4.15 -11.62
CA THR A 30 -5.85 -4.32 -10.21
C THR A 30 -5.65 -3.06 -9.37
N THR A 31 -5.34 -1.92 -9.99
CA THR A 31 -4.98 -0.65 -9.33
C THR A 31 -6.09 0.06 -8.57
N LEU A 32 -7.32 -0.45 -8.66
CA LEU A 32 -8.50 0.15 -8.00
C LEU A 32 -9.25 -0.86 -7.14
N ALA A 33 -8.67 -2.03 -6.89
CA ALA A 33 -9.24 -2.97 -5.93
C ALA A 33 -8.98 -2.48 -4.50
N ASP A 34 -9.99 -2.60 -3.64
CA ASP A 34 -9.82 -2.39 -2.19
C ASP A 34 -8.70 -3.29 -1.67
N GLN A 35 -7.77 -2.67 -0.96
CA GLN A 35 -6.62 -3.35 -0.40
C GLN A 35 -7.00 -3.95 0.94
N ARG A 36 -6.63 -5.22 1.17
CA ARG A 36 -6.82 -5.82 2.49
C ARG A 36 -5.79 -5.25 3.45
N THR A 37 -6.28 -4.56 4.46
CA THR A 37 -5.49 -3.93 5.50
C THR A 37 -5.54 -4.78 6.77
N LYS A 38 -4.44 -4.79 7.52
CA LYS A 38 -4.37 -5.36 8.85
C LYS A 38 -3.51 -4.46 9.72
N VAL A 39 -4.08 -3.92 10.79
CA VAL A 39 -3.30 -3.19 11.80
C VAL A 39 -2.48 -4.17 12.64
N VAL A 40 -1.20 -3.86 12.79
CA VAL A 40 -0.25 -4.61 13.62
C VAL A 40 0.49 -3.62 14.53
N ARG A 41 0.05 -3.50 15.79
CA ARG A 41 0.61 -2.57 16.79
C ARG A 41 0.66 -1.11 16.27
N ASN A 42 1.83 -0.67 15.84
CA ASN A 42 2.13 0.70 15.39
C ASN A 42 2.30 0.79 13.86
N GLY A 43 1.84 -0.22 13.12
CA GLY A 43 1.94 -0.28 11.66
C GLY A 43 0.71 -0.90 11.00
N VAL A 44 0.64 -0.74 9.69
CA VAL A 44 -0.38 -1.33 8.82
C VAL A 44 0.30 -2.28 7.86
N SER A 45 -0.21 -3.49 7.80
CA SER A 45 0.12 -4.45 6.75
C SER A 45 -0.93 -4.33 5.63
N VAL A 46 -0.50 -4.12 4.40
CA VAL A 46 -1.34 -3.95 3.22
C VAL A 46 -1.02 -5.09 2.25
N THR A 47 -2.02 -5.88 1.89
CA THR A 47 -1.87 -6.93 0.88
C THR A 47 -2.27 -6.41 -0.48
N LEU A 48 -1.31 -6.32 -1.39
CA LEU A 48 -1.51 -5.84 -2.76
C LEU A 48 -1.96 -6.98 -3.69
N PRO A 49 -3.10 -6.84 -4.41
CA PRO A 49 -3.42 -7.68 -5.55
C PRO A 49 -2.45 -7.32 -6.67
N ILE A 50 -1.71 -8.32 -7.11
CA ILE A 50 -0.75 -8.21 -8.20
C ILE A 50 -1.20 -9.20 -9.24
N ALA A 51 -1.31 -8.74 -10.49
CA ALA A 51 -1.65 -9.62 -11.60
C ALA A 51 -0.56 -10.70 -11.76
N ASP A 52 -0.94 -11.94 -12.07
CA ASP A 52 -0.02 -13.09 -12.06
C ASP A 52 1.19 -12.95 -13.01
N TYR A 53 1.08 -12.10 -14.03
CA TYR A 53 2.17 -11.83 -14.97
C TYR A 53 3.18 -10.78 -14.47
N ALA A 54 2.79 -9.93 -13.52
CA ALA A 54 3.55 -8.75 -13.11
C ALA A 54 4.85 -9.10 -12.36
N PRO A 55 4.90 -10.08 -11.43
CA PRO A 55 6.15 -10.47 -10.75
C PRO A 55 7.24 -10.91 -11.72
N LYS A 56 6.87 -11.66 -12.76
CA LYS A 56 7.81 -12.21 -13.76
C LYS A 56 8.40 -11.16 -14.70
N LYS A 57 7.76 -10.01 -14.85
CA LYS A 57 8.13 -9.00 -15.85
C LYS A 57 8.67 -7.71 -15.24
N LEU A 58 8.18 -7.33 -14.05
CA LEU A 58 8.46 -6.00 -13.50
C LEU A 58 9.72 -5.99 -12.63
N GLY A 59 9.98 -7.06 -11.86
CA GLY A 59 11.09 -7.11 -10.88
C GLY A 59 10.91 -6.14 -9.69
N GLU A 60 10.33 -4.97 -9.94
CA GLU A 60 9.98 -3.95 -8.96
C GLU A 60 8.59 -3.38 -9.29
N LEU A 61 7.77 -3.17 -8.26
CA LEU A 61 6.47 -2.55 -8.33
C LEU A 61 6.54 -1.15 -7.74
N VAL A 62 6.50 -0.14 -8.61
CA VAL A 62 6.46 1.28 -8.24
C VAL A 62 5.03 1.79 -8.30
N GLY A 63 4.59 2.54 -7.29
CA GLY A 63 3.25 3.10 -7.26
C GLY A 63 2.96 4.10 -6.14
N LEU A 64 1.69 4.43 -5.98
CA LEU A 64 1.15 5.35 -4.99
C LEU A 64 0.10 4.64 -4.14
N LEU A 65 0.27 4.66 -2.82
CA LEU A 65 -0.77 4.27 -1.88
C LEU A 65 -1.60 5.49 -1.47
N PHE A 66 -2.91 5.38 -1.64
CA PHE A 66 -3.88 6.41 -1.26
C PHE A 66 -4.63 6.02 0.01
N HIS A 67 -4.69 6.95 0.97
CA HIS A 67 -5.48 6.86 2.20
C HIS A 67 -6.48 8.03 2.27
N PRO A 68 -7.80 7.79 2.35
CA PRO A 68 -8.83 8.83 2.25
C PRO A 68 -8.77 9.84 3.39
N LYS A 69 -8.40 9.39 4.59
CA LYS A 69 -8.20 10.24 5.78
C LYS A 69 -6.78 10.83 5.89
N GLY A 70 -5.90 10.51 4.94
CA GLY A 70 -4.49 10.91 4.97
C GLY A 70 -3.59 9.98 5.77
N TRP A 71 -2.30 10.01 5.48
CA TRP A 71 -1.31 9.17 6.16
C TRP A 71 -0.97 9.73 7.55
N PRO A 72 -0.96 8.89 8.60
CA PRO A 72 -0.56 9.30 9.94
C PRO A 72 0.81 9.96 9.93
N GLY A 73 0.90 11.16 10.48
CA GLY A 73 2.16 11.91 10.58
C GLY A 73 2.63 12.60 9.30
N ALA A 74 1.94 12.46 8.17
CA ALA A 74 2.30 13.06 6.89
C ALA A 74 1.61 14.41 6.60
N ASN A 75 1.19 15.14 7.64
CA ASN A 75 0.50 16.45 7.54
C ASN A 75 -0.70 16.43 6.57
N GLY A 76 -1.51 15.37 6.59
CA GLY A 76 -2.68 15.26 5.73
C GLY A 76 -2.41 14.82 4.29
N LYS A 77 -1.15 14.52 3.91
CA LYS A 77 -0.86 13.90 2.60
C LYS A 77 -1.60 12.58 2.49
N LYS A 78 -2.39 12.45 1.43
CA LYS A 78 -3.21 11.25 1.15
C LYS A 78 -2.48 10.22 0.30
N TYR A 79 -1.48 10.65 -0.45
CA TYR A 79 -0.70 9.79 -1.33
C TYR A 79 0.68 9.54 -0.74
N MET A 80 1.11 8.29 -0.73
CA MET A 80 2.44 7.86 -0.32
C MET A 80 3.09 7.06 -1.46
N PRO A 81 4.23 7.52 -2.01
CA PRO A 81 4.97 6.73 -2.99
C PRO A 81 5.55 5.48 -2.34
N VAL A 82 5.48 4.37 -3.06
CA VAL A 82 6.06 3.09 -2.65
C VAL A 82 6.79 2.43 -3.81
N SER A 83 7.88 1.76 -3.47
CA SER A 83 8.68 0.93 -4.36
C SER A 83 8.88 -0.41 -3.68
N LEU A 84 8.50 -1.49 -4.35
CA LEU A 84 8.48 -2.84 -3.79
C LEU A 84 9.19 -3.79 -4.73
N VAL A 85 10.31 -4.35 -4.32
CA VAL A 85 10.95 -5.44 -5.06
C VAL A 85 10.03 -6.67 -5.01
N LEU A 86 9.78 -7.27 -6.17
CA LEU A 86 8.97 -8.47 -6.32
C LEU A 86 9.92 -9.67 -6.33
N GLU A 87 9.82 -10.52 -5.30
CA GLU A 87 10.47 -11.84 -5.25
C GLU A 87 9.62 -12.92 -5.94
#